data_AF-A0A432II05-F1
#
_entry.id   AF-A0A432II05-F1
#
_cell.length_a   1.000
_cell.length_b   1.000
_cell.length_c   1.000
_cell.angle_alpha   90.00
_cell.angle_beta   90.00
_cell.angle_gamma   90.00
#
_symmetry.space_group_name_H-M   'P 1'
#
loop_
_entity.id
_entity.type
_entity.pdbx_description
1 polymer ?
#
loop_
_entity_poly.entity_id
_entity_poly.type
_entity_poly.pdbx_seq_one_letter_code
_entity_poly.pdbx_strand_id
1 'polypeptide(L)'
;MPARSPVRILRDRGRAIDSMRPIESDPRISGSPDTTASGTEFTSWLPLVMVLLLAFPTGLDGQSLQPRMGDPIDGLTAAQLARFDAGREEFLRTFTAETGLGPGFNQDSCASCHSLPVGGGGSITVTRFGTADKGEPFDPLAGQGGSLLQANAISDECLETVPVNATVVIERITPSILGAGLIEAIPEADLLALQVNGGSAHMVGLLENPAAPLTVGRFGWKAQVATLLSFSGDATLNEMGITNSIVGTENAPNGDANLLAQCDSVADPEEPMSNGVLFVERITDFQRFLAPPPQTPKTGMSGEVIFNSVGCADCHHSEFTSGVAPEAALSNRAFRPYSDFLLHDMGGLADGIVQGDALELEMKTPPLWGIRIRGELLHDGRVLVQNFQQGIDDAVGWHFGDSSAASFAYSQLTVQEQAQVGAFLASLGRAEFDMNGDGFIGDADLQGFIDCWTGAAPGTFDADSPCAVSDLDADGDVDASDLSGFEAAYMATPADCDGNGVWDLIQILTQGGDANGDGILDSCPGQPFLRGDGNGDGAVDISDPVLSLSILFSGADPATCEDATDANDDGSFDISDPIYELGYLFSGGAAMPPPGPGCGPDPTVDTLDCIMYLGCP
;
A
#
# COMPACT_ATOMS: atom_id res chain seq x y z
N MET A 1 46.40 -37.70 7.32
CA MET A 1 47.36 -38.61 6.65
C MET A 1 46.60 -39.88 6.21
N PRO A 2 46.86 -40.52 5.05
CA PRO A 2 47.44 -40.04 3.78
C PRO A 2 46.48 -40.32 2.57
N ALA A 3 46.38 -39.41 1.57
CA ALA A 3 47.09 -39.39 0.27
C ALA A 3 46.36 -40.06 -0.92
N ARG A 4 46.06 -39.29 -1.99
CA ARG A 4 46.82 -39.27 -3.27
C ARG A 4 46.11 -38.43 -4.34
N SER A 5 46.90 -37.56 -4.97
CA SER A 5 46.66 -36.91 -6.27
C SER A 5 47.03 -37.89 -7.41
N PRO A 6 46.71 -37.61 -8.69
CA PRO A 6 47.71 -36.89 -9.48
C PRO A 6 47.19 -35.86 -10.50
N VAL A 7 48.08 -34.89 -10.67
CA VAL A 7 48.25 -33.82 -11.66
C VAL A 7 48.29 -34.28 -13.13
N ARG A 8 47.84 -33.42 -14.06
CA ARG A 8 48.44 -33.27 -15.40
C ARG A 8 48.52 -31.80 -15.84
N ILE A 9 49.68 -31.43 -16.39
CA ILE A 9 50.17 -30.08 -16.74
C ILE A 9 50.28 -29.95 -18.27
N LEU A 10 50.34 -28.68 -18.76
CA LEU A 10 51.02 -28.11 -19.95
C LEU A 10 50.08 -27.82 -21.13
N ARG A 11 50.12 -26.69 -21.87
CA ARG A 11 51.02 -25.52 -22.04
C ARG A 11 50.21 -24.51 -22.91
N ASP A 12 50.09 -23.24 -22.57
CA ASP A 12 51.02 -22.13 -22.88
C ASP A 12 51.30 -21.89 -24.38
N ARG A 13 50.82 -20.76 -24.92
CA ARG A 13 51.55 -19.85 -25.85
C ARG A 13 50.90 -18.46 -25.86
N GLY A 14 51.66 -17.48 -25.35
CA GLY A 14 51.36 -16.06 -25.49
C GLY A 14 52.03 -15.35 -26.68
N ARG A 15 52.06 -14.01 -26.52
CA ARG A 15 52.75 -12.93 -27.28
C ARG A 15 52.00 -12.34 -28.48
N ALA A 16 52.05 -11.04 -28.78
CA ALA A 16 52.61 -9.84 -28.13
C ALA A 16 52.45 -8.64 -29.11
N ILE A 17 52.05 -7.46 -28.59
CA ILE A 17 52.49 -6.08 -28.88
C ILE A 17 52.79 -5.64 -30.35
N ASP A 18 52.17 -4.53 -30.83
CA ASP A 18 52.80 -3.17 -30.89
C ASP A 18 52.25 -2.22 -32.00
N SER A 19 52.25 -0.92 -31.65
CA SER A 19 52.54 0.27 -32.48
C SER A 19 51.44 1.24 -32.98
N MET A 20 51.84 2.51 -32.86
CA MET A 20 51.19 3.82 -33.01
C MET A 20 50.89 4.30 -34.46
N ARG A 21 49.97 5.30 -34.54
CA ARG A 21 49.67 6.46 -35.47
C ARG A 21 50.69 6.80 -36.61
N PRO A 22 50.45 7.69 -37.64
CA PRO A 22 49.49 8.84 -37.73
C PRO A 22 48.90 9.27 -39.13
N ILE A 23 47.96 10.25 -39.07
CA ILE A 23 47.63 11.47 -39.88
C ILE A 23 48.20 11.68 -41.31
N GLU A 24 47.33 12.20 -42.22
CA GLU A 24 47.50 13.23 -43.31
C GLU A 24 46.66 12.85 -44.56
N SER A 25 46.11 13.69 -45.45
CA SER A 25 45.85 15.14 -45.61
C SER A 25 45.02 15.36 -46.92
N ASP A 26 44.32 16.51 -47.02
CA ASP A 26 43.74 17.32 -48.15
C ASP A 26 44.29 17.00 -49.60
N PRO A 27 43.74 17.45 -50.78
CA PRO A 27 42.84 18.62 -50.99
C PRO A 27 41.84 18.68 -52.20
N ARG A 28 40.87 19.61 -52.06
CA ARG A 28 40.35 20.67 -53.00
C ARG A 28 40.01 20.34 -54.47
N ILE A 29 38.96 21.01 -55.00
CA ILE A 29 39.05 22.17 -55.93
C ILE A 29 37.67 22.56 -56.54
N SER A 30 37.27 23.81 -56.21
CA SER A 30 36.64 24.90 -56.99
C SER A 30 35.49 24.69 -57.99
N GLY A 31 34.54 25.63 -57.95
CA GLY A 31 34.21 26.43 -59.15
C GLY A 31 32.72 26.70 -59.43
N SER A 32 32.23 27.87 -59.00
CA SER A 32 31.17 28.64 -59.68
C SER A 32 31.86 29.75 -60.50
N PRO A 33 31.30 30.37 -61.57
CA PRO A 33 30.00 31.08 -61.50
C PRO A 33 29.18 31.25 -62.82
N ASP A 34 27.97 31.79 -62.63
CA ASP A 34 27.24 32.81 -63.42
C ASP A 34 26.45 32.56 -64.73
N THR A 35 25.14 32.79 -64.59
CA THR A 35 24.19 33.58 -65.43
C THR A 35 23.68 33.05 -66.79
N THR A 36 22.35 32.87 -66.91
CA THR A 36 21.42 33.80 -67.59
C THR A 36 19.95 33.30 -67.64
N ALA A 37 19.04 34.27 -67.60
CA ALA A 37 17.58 34.30 -67.61
C ALA A 37 16.77 33.26 -68.43
N SER A 38 15.61 32.84 -67.91
CA SER A 38 14.26 33.39 -68.22
C SER A 38 13.13 32.44 -67.73
N GLY A 39 11.97 33.02 -67.38
CA GLY A 39 10.81 32.37 -66.74
C GLY A 39 10.17 31.23 -67.56
N THR A 40 9.25 30.43 -67.03
CA THR A 40 8.14 30.73 -66.14
C THR A 40 7.60 29.43 -65.52
N GLU A 41 6.96 29.56 -64.36
CA GLU A 41 5.74 28.87 -63.90
C GLU A 41 5.79 28.33 -62.46
N PHE A 42 4.63 28.47 -61.82
CA PHE A 42 4.39 28.50 -60.39
C PHE A 42 4.33 27.11 -59.78
N THR A 43 5.07 26.89 -58.69
CA THR A 43 4.59 26.10 -57.54
C THR A 43 5.27 26.66 -56.29
N SER A 44 4.47 27.18 -55.36
CA SER A 44 4.91 27.71 -54.08
C SER A 44 5.41 26.59 -53.16
N TRP A 45 6.72 26.58 -52.90
CA TRP A 45 7.32 25.84 -51.79
C TRP A 45 7.40 26.80 -50.60
N LEU A 46 6.58 26.58 -49.57
CA LEU A 46 6.84 27.10 -48.23
C LEU A 46 7.90 26.18 -47.59
N PRO A 47 9.02 26.69 -47.05
CA PRO A 47 9.94 25.86 -46.29
C PRO A 47 9.24 25.47 -44.98
N LEU A 48 9.05 24.17 -44.78
CA LEU A 48 8.64 23.59 -43.51
C LEU A 48 9.76 23.87 -42.51
N VAL A 49 9.61 24.91 -41.70
CA VAL A 49 10.42 25.10 -40.49
C VAL A 49 10.00 23.99 -39.55
N MET A 50 10.73 22.88 -39.60
CA MET A 50 10.60 21.79 -38.65
C MET A 50 11.12 22.30 -37.31
N VAL A 51 10.22 22.86 -36.50
CA VAL A 51 10.48 23.06 -35.08
C VAL A 51 10.70 21.66 -34.52
N LEU A 52 11.95 21.32 -34.26
CA LEU A 52 12.30 20.17 -33.44
C LEU A 52 11.78 20.51 -32.03
N LEU A 53 10.53 20.17 -31.75
CA LEU A 53 10.05 20.01 -30.39
C LEU A 53 10.84 18.84 -29.84
N LEU A 54 11.96 19.16 -29.18
CA LEU A 54 12.49 18.28 -28.15
C LEU A 54 11.36 18.14 -27.15
N ALA A 55 10.61 17.05 -27.27
CA ALA A 55 9.77 16.56 -26.21
C ALA A 55 10.72 16.17 -25.08
N PHE A 56 11.02 17.14 -24.21
CA PHE A 56 11.34 16.81 -22.84
C PHE A 56 10.14 16.02 -22.31
N PRO A 57 10.34 14.88 -21.64
CA PRO A 57 9.26 14.29 -20.87
C PRO A 57 8.87 15.38 -19.87
N THR A 58 7.69 15.96 -20.05
CA THR A 58 7.06 16.75 -18.99
C THR A 58 6.74 15.74 -17.90
N GLY A 59 7.60 15.65 -16.89
CA GLY A 59 7.38 14.89 -15.68
C GLY A 59 6.23 15.49 -14.88
N LEU A 60 5.01 15.33 -15.39
CA LEU A 60 3.76 15.67 -14.69
C LEU A 60 3.16 14.45 -13.97
N ASP A 61 3.76 13.27 -14.10
CA ASP A 61 3.30 12.04 -13.41
C ASP A 61 3.66 12.03 -11.91
N GLY A 62 4.45 13.01 -11.42
CA GLY A 62 4.82 13.13 -10.00
C GLY A 62 3.68 13.63 -9.10
N GLN A 63 2.80 14.50 -9.61
CA GLN A 63 1.88 15.27 -8.76
C GLN A 63 0.51 14.61 -8.48
N SER A 64 0.22 13.45 -9.06
CA SER A 64 -1.04 12.76 -8.77
C SER A 64 -0.86 11.75 -7.63
N LEU A 65 -1.77 11.81 -6.65
CA LEU A 65 -1.93 10.79 -5.62
C LEU A 65 -2.16 9.41 -6.25
N GLN A 66 -1.55 8.39 -5.68
CA GLN A 66 -1.92 7.01 -5.98
C GLN A 66 -3.29 6.68 -5.39
N PRO A 67 -4.13 5.87 -6.06
CA PRO A 67 -5.34 5.35 -5.45
C PRO A 67 -5.02 4.56 -4.18
N ARG A 68 -5.90 4.66 -3.18
CA ARG A 68 -5.74 3.89 -1.93
C ARG A 68 -6.08 2.42 -2.14
N MET A 69 -5.64 1.58 -1.22
CA MET A 69 -6.02 0.17 -1.22
C MET A 69 -7.56 0.05 -1.08
N GLY A 70 -8.17 -0.75 -1.95
CA GLY A 70 -9.63 -0.92 -2.00
C GLY A 70 -10.38 0.10 -2.84
N ASP A 71 -9.72 1.19 -3.27
CA ASP A 71 -10.27 2.15 -4.22
C ASP A 71 -10.14 1.63 -5.68
N PRO A 72 -10.95 2.15 -6.61
CA PRO A 72 -10.82 1.79 -8.03
C PRO A 72 -9.51 2.35 -8.61
N ILE A 73 -8.97 1.66 -9.60
CA ILE A 73 -7.81 2.14 -10.38
C ILE A 73 -8.15 3.43 -11.14
N ASP A 74 -7.15 4.30 -11.35
CA ASP A 74 -7.34 5.53 -12.10
C ASP A 74 -7.71 5.33 -13.57
N GLY A 75 -8.44 6.30 -14.12
CA GLY A 75 -8.77 6.37 -15.55
C GLY A 75 -9.98 5.54 -15.96
N LEU A 76 -10.79 5.05 -15.01
CA LEU A 76 -12.09 4.45 -15.31
C LEU A 76 -13.05 5.49 -15.90
N THR A 77 -13.79 5.07 -16.93
CA THR A 77 -14.99 5.79 -17.38
C THR A 77 -16.09 5.70 -16.34
N ALA A 78 -17.06 6.61 -16.38
CA ALA A 78 -18.23 6.57 -15.48
C ALA A 78 -18.99 5.23 -15.53
N ALA A 79 -19.02 4.57 -16.70
CA ALA A 79 -19.64 3.25 -16.84
C ALA A 79 -18.82 2.14 -16.18
N GLN A 80 -17.49 2.19 -16.25
CA GLN A 80 -16.62 1.25 -15.55
C GLN A 80 -16.68 1.46 -14.03
N LEU A 81 -16.65 2.71 -13.56
CA LEU A 81 -16.81 3.04 -12.15
C LEU A 81 -18.14 2.51 -11.59
N ALA A 82 -19.25 2.67 -12.33
CA ALA A 82 -20.53 2.12 -11.93
C ALA A 82 -20.54 0.58 -11.84
N ARG A 83 -19.75 -0.11 -12.68
CA ARG A 83 -19.58 -1.58 -12.58
C ARG A 83 -18.73 -1.97 -11.38
N PHE A 84 -17.66 -1.22 -11.09
CA PHE A 84 -16.86 -1.40 -9.88
C PHE A 84 -17.73 -1.25 -8.62
N ASP A 85 -18.52 -0.17 -8.52
CA ASP A 85 -19.39 0.07 -7.37
C ASP A 85 -20.46 -1.02 -7.20
N ALA A 86 -21.13 -1.40 -8.29
CA ALA A 86 -22.13 -2.47 -8.22
C ALA A 86 -21.50 -3.84 -7.96
N GLY A 87 -20.26 -4.07 -8.38
CA GLY A 87 -19.48 -5.25 -8.03
C GLY A 87 -19.08 -5.28 -6.57
N ARG A 88 -18.69 -4.13 -6.01
CA ARG A 88 -18.37 -3.97 -4.59
C ARG A 88 -19.57 -4.27 -3.70
N GLU A 89 -20.77 -3.83 -4.08
CA GLU A 89 -22.01 -4.16 -3.37
C GLU A 89 -22.25 -5.68 -3.29
N GLU A 90 -22.08 -6.40 -4.41
CA GLU A 90 -22.19 -7.87 -4.40
C GLU A 90 -21.03 -8.54 -3.66
N PHE A 91 -19.82 -7.99 -3.71
CA PHE A 91 -18.67 -8.51 -2.97
C PHE A 91 -18.87 -8.42 -1.45
N LEU A 92 -19.57 -7.38 -0.99
CA LEU A 92 -19.93 -7.15 0.41
C LEU A 92 -21.21 -7.91 0.84
N ARG A 93 -21.87 -8.59 -0.09
CA ARG A 93 -23.11 -9.31 0.19
C ARG A 93 -22.84 -10.49 1.12
N THR A 94 -23.74 -10.66 2.09
CA THR A 94 -23.84 -11.87 2.91
C THR A 94 -24.92 -12.77 2.35
N PHE A 95 -24.59 -14.05 2.15
CA PHE A 95 -25.53 -15.09 1.75
C PHE A 95 -26.08 -15.85 2.96
N THR A 96 -27.27 -16.39 2.80
CA THR A 96 -27.95 -17.29 3.74
C THR A 96 -28.38 -18.53 2.99
N ALA A 97 -28.73 -19.61 3.70
CA ALA A 97 -29.26 -20.82 3.07
C ALA A 97 -30.43 -20.52 2.12
N GLU A 98 -31.34 -19.62 2.49
CA GLU A 98 -32.50 -19.26 1.66
C GLU A 98 -32.15 -18.39 0.45
N THR A 99 -30.99 -17.74 0.47
CA THR A 99 -30.54 -16.84 -0.59
C THR A 99 -29.44 -17.45 -1.47
N GLY A 100 -29.14 -18.73 -1.28
CA GLY A 100 -28.26 -19.52 -2.14
C GLY A 100 -26.94 -19.96 -1.52
N LEU A 101 -26.67 -19.71 -0.24
CA LEU A 101 -25.46 -20.25 0.41
C LEU A 101 -25.50 -21.79 0.35
N GLY A 102 -24.43 -22.40 -0.16
CA GLY A 102 -24.41 -23.84 -0.38
C GLY A 102 -24.40 -24.66 0.91
N PRO A 103 -24.70 -25.98 0.83
CA PRO A 103 -24.70 -26.91 1.95
C PRO A 103 -23.44 -26.90 2.80
N GLY A 104 -22.28 -26.79 2.13
CA GLY A 104 -20.96 -26.61 2.74
C GLY A 104 -20.34 -25.30 2.24
N PHE A 105 -19.68 -24.57 3.15
CA PHE A 105 -18.97 -23.34 2.83
C PHE A 105 -17.86 -23.05 3.84
N ASN A 106 -16.92 -22.17 3.50
CA ASN A 106 -15.95 -21.61 4.43
C ASN A 106 -16.44 -20.28 5.01
N GLN A 107 -16.98 -19.39 4.16
CA GLN A 107 -17.59 -18.13 4.58
C GLN A 107 -18.83 -17.79 3.74
N ASP A 108 -19.67 -16.91 4.28
CA ASP A 108 -20.94 -16.48 3.68
C ASP A 108 -20.85 -15.17 2.87
N SER A 109 -19.65 -14.56 2.81
CA SER A 109 -19.36 -13.36 2.05
C SER A 109 -17.90 -13.34 1.59
N CYS A 110 -17.65 -12.82 0.39
CA CYS A 110 -16.28 -12.60 -0.10
C CYS A 110 -15.50 -11.67 0.84
N ALA A 111 -16.17 -10.63 1.36
CA ALA A 111 -15.58 -9.64 2.26
C ALA A 111 -15.20 -10.19 3.63
N SER A 112 -15.73 -11.34 4.06
CA SER A 112 -15.32 -11.99 5.31
C SER A 112 -13.84 -12.41 5.24
N CYS A 113 -13.43 -13.00 4.12
CA CYS A 113 -12.04 -13.39 3.89
C CYS A 113 -11.18 -12.21 3.41
N HIS A 114 -11.70 -11.37 2.51
CA HIS A 114 -10.95 -10.31 1.85
C HIS A 114 -11.24 -8.92 2.44
N SER A 115 -10.82 -8.72 3.69
CA SER A 115 -11.23 -7.59 4.54
C SER A 115 -10.16 -6.55 4.84
N LEU A 116 -8.89 -6.77 4.48
CA LEU A 116 -7.77 -5.86 4.78
C LEU A 116 -7.15 -5.20 3.53
N PRO A 117 -7.70 -4.06 3.05
CA PRO A 117 -9.10 -3.60 3.17
C PRO A 117 -10.03 -4.48 2.30
N VAL A 118 -11.23 -4.02 1.95
CA VAL A 118 -12.13 -4.78 1.06
C VAL A 118 -11.43 -5.09 -0.28
N GLY A 119 -11.35 -6.38 -0.63
CA GLY A 119 -10.58 -6.86 -1.80
C GLY A 119 -9.08 -7.06 -1.51
N GLY A 120 -8.64 -6.82 -0.29
CA GLY A 120 -7.33 -7.16 0.21
C GLY A 120 -7.22 -8.61 0.67
N GLY A 121 -6.17 -8.90 1.43
CA GLY A 121 -6.04 -10.20 2.12
C GLY A 121 -6.90 -10.24 3.38
N GLY A 122 -6.70 -11.29 4.18
CA GLY A 122 -7.29 -11.40 5.52
C GLY A 122 -6.60 -12.49 6.34
N SER A 123 -6.97 -12.59 7.61
CA SER A 123 -6.42 -13.57 8.55
C SER A 123 -7.16 -14.92 8.53
N ILE A 124 -8.19 -15.06 7.69
CA ILE A 124 -8.93 -16.31 7.57
C ILE A 124 -8.07 -17.31 6.79
N THR A 125 -7.90 -18.50 7.37
CA THR A 125 -7.27 -19.64 6.73
C THR A 125 -8.31 -20.67 6.28
N VAL A 126 -7.95 -21.45 5.27
CA VAL A 126 -8.71 -22.60 4.80
C VAL A 126 -7.86 -23.86 4.90
N THR A 127 -8.50 -24.97 5.29
CA THR A 127 -7.83 -26.27 5.37
C THR A 127 -7.80 -26.94 4.00
N ARG A 128 -6.59 -27.24 3.51
CA ARG A 128 -6.39 -28.13 2.34
C ARG A 128 -5.88 -29.47 2.80
N PHE A 129 -6.23 -30.52 2.07
CA PHE A 129 -5.79 -31.87 2.40
C PHE A 129 -5.65 -32.77 1.17
N GLY A 130 -4.97 -33.90 1.35
CA GLY A 130 -4.87 -34.95 0.35
C GLY A 130 -4.06 -36.14 0.86
N THR A 131 -3.88 -37.15 0.01
CA THR A 131 -3.05 -38.32 0.30
C THR A 131 -1.78 -38.28 -0.54
N ALA A 132 -0.64 -38.41 0.14
CA ALA A 132 0.69 -38.45 -0.44
C ALA A 132 1.38 -39.74 0.03
N ASP A 133 1.16 -40.82 -0.72
CA ASP A 133 1.76 -42.13 -0.45
C ASP A 133 3.05 -42.33 -1.25
N LYS A 134 4.05 -42.94 -0.62
CA LYS A 134 5.35 -43.14 -1.26
C LYS A 134 5.23 -44.02 -2.52
N GLY A 135 5.48 -43.41 -3.67
CA GLY A 135 5.51 -44.10 -4.97
C GLY A 135 4.18 -44.10 -5.70
N GLU A 136 3.14 -43.53 -5.11
CA GLU A 136 1.86 -43.28 -5.76
C GLU A 136 1.71 -41.78 -6.10
N PRO A 137 0.93 -41.43 -7.13
CA PRO A 137 0.56 -40.04 -7.38
C PRO A 137 -0.19 -39.44 -6.18
N PHE A 138 -0.06 -38.14 -5.97
CA PHE A 138 -0.86 -37.42 -4.99
C PHE A 138 -2.35 -37.58 -5.32
N ASP A 139 -3.15 -37.95 -4.32
CA ASP A 139 -4.60 -38.06 -4.44
C ASP A 139 -5.26 -36.84 -3.76
N PRO A 140 -5.94 -35.96 -4.52
CA PRO A 140 -6.66 -34.82 -3.97
C PRO A 140 -7.96 -35.23 -3.27
N LEU A 141 -8.24 -36.54 -3.15
CA LEU A 141 -9.45 -37.09 -2.53
C LEU A 141 -10.75 -36.59 -3.19
N ALA A 142 -10.73 -36.44 -4.53
CA ALA A 142 -11.88 -35.97 -5.30
C ALA A 142 -13.15 -36.82 -5.09
N GLY A 143 -13.00 -38.12 -4.85
CA GLY A 143 -14.12 -39.01 -4.51
C GLY A 143 -14.68 -38.84 -3.09
N GLN A 144 -14.07 -37.99 -2.27
CA GLN A 144 -14.44 -37.70 -0.89
C GLN A 144 -14.65 -36.19 -0.64
N GLY A 145 -15.05 -35.44 -1.67
CA GLY A 145 -15.32 -34.00 -1.59
C GLY A 145 -14.22 -33.11 -2.17
N GLY A 146 -13.04 -33.66 -2.45
CA GLY A 146 -11.90 -32.90 -2.99
C GLY A 146 -10.94 -32.39 -1.90
N SER A 147 -9.97 -31.57 -2.30
CA SER A 147 -8.80 -31.23 -1.48
C SER A 147 -8.97 -29.99 -0.59
N LEU A 148 -10.19 -29.47 -0.47
CA LEU A 148 -10.54 -28.30 0.33
C LEU A 148 -11.64 -28.70 1.29
N LEU A 149 -11.48 -28.38 2.56
CA LEU A 149 -12.55 -28.52 3.54
C LEU A 149 -13.50 -27.32 3.40
N GLN A 150 -14.80 -27.57 3.27
CA GLN A 150 -15.83 -26.58 3.53
C GLN A 150 -16.20 -26.64 5.02
N ALA A 151 -15.56 -25.78 5.82
CA ALA A 151 -15.49 -25.92 7.27
C ALA A 151 -16.82 -25.64 8.02
N ASN A 152 -17.78 -25.01 7.35
CA ASN A 152 -19.12 -24.71 7.86
C ASN A 152 -20.18 -25.36 6.96
N ALA A 153 -21.38 -25.50 7.50
CA ALA A 153 -22.52 -26.03 6.78
C ALA A 153 -23.83 -25.39 7.23
N ILE A 154 -24.84 -25.42 6.37
CA ILE A 154 -26.19 -24.92 6.69
C ILE A 154 -26.95 -25.86 7.66
N SER A 155 -26.49 -27.10 7.82
CA SER A 155 -26.96 -28.03 8.84
C SER A 155 -25.85 -28.98 9.32
N ASP A 156 -26.02 -29.53 10.52
CA ASP A 156 -25.04 -30.44 11.14
C ASP A 156 -24.82 -31.72 10.31
N GLU A 157 -25.83 -32.18 9.57
CA GLU A 157 -25.75 -33.38 8.73
C GLU A 157 -24.83 -33.20 7.53
N CYS A 158 -24.69 -31.98 7.01
CA CYS A 158 -23.92 -31.65 5.82
C CYS A 158 -22.49 -31.20 6.14
N LEU A 159 -22.14 -31.13 7.43
CA LEU A 159 -20.85 -30.68 7.89
C LEU A 159 -19.74 -31.64 7.43
N GLU A 160 -18.81 -31.11 6.65
CA GLU A 160 -17.66 -31.88 6.20
C GLU A 160 -16.64 -32.12 7.30
N THR A 161 -15.87 -33.20 7.14
CA THR A 161 -14.70 -33.48 7.97
C THR A 161 -13.50 -33.83 7.10
N VAL A 162 -12.29 -33.59 7.59
CA VAL A 162 -11.08 -34.06 6.89
C VAL A 162 -11.11 -35.59 6.80
N PRO A 163 -11.04 -36.20 5.60
CA PRO A 163 -11.07 -37.65 5.45
C PRO A 163 -9.95 -38.33 6.24
N VAL A 164 -10.26 -39.46 6.89
CA VAL A 164 -9.31 -40.19 7.76
C VAL A 164 -8.06 -40.73 7.04
N ASN A 165 -8.12 -40.83 5.71
CA ASN A 165 -7.03 -41.26 4.84
C ASN A 165 -6.20 -40.08 4.29
N ALA A 166 -6.55 -38.83 4.60
CA ALA A 166 -5.69 -37.70 4.31
C ALA A 166 -4.38 -37.82 5.11
N THR A 167 -3.25 -37.74 4.41
CA THR A 167 -1.91 -37.81 5.01
C THR A 167 -1.21 -36.45 5.01
N VAL A 168 -1.71 -35.51 4.20
CA VAL A 168 -1.30 -34.11 4.18
C VAL A 168 -2.52 -33.27 4.57
N VAL A 169 -2.36 -32.43 5.58
CA VAL A 169 -3.38 -31.48 6.05
C VAL A 169 -2.65 -30.19 6.38
N ILE A 170 -3.00 -29.11 5.70
CA ILE A 170 -2.33 -27.81 5.80
C ILE A 170 -3.34 -26.67 5.79
N GLU A 171 -2.91 -25.50 6.24
CA GLU A 171 -3.69 -24.28 6.18
C GLU A 171 -3.17 -23.37 5.05
N ARG A 172 -4.06 -22.64 4.39
CA ARG A 172 -3.71 -21.54 3.48
C ARG A 172 -4.42 -20.26 3.90
N ILE A 173 -3.67 -19.19 4.10
CA ILE A 173 -4.23 -17.87 4.44
C ILE A 173 -4.83 -17.19 3.20
N THR A 174 -5.84 -16.34 3.39
CA THR A 174 -6.51 -15.62 2.30
C THR A 174 -5.53 -14.70 1.55
N PRO A 175 -5.31 -14.88 0.23
CA PRO A 175 -4.46 -13.99 -0.56
C PRO A 175 -5.16 -12.66 -0.88
N SER A 176 -4.39 -11.61 -1.14
CA SER A 176 -4.92 -10.32 -1.62
C SER A 176 -5.31 -10.40 -3.11
N ILE A 177 -6.36 -9.67 -3.49
CA ILE A 177 -6.81 -9.49 -4.88
C ILE A 177 -6.72 -8.03 -5.34
N LEU A 178 -6.00 -7.18 -4.59
CA LEU A 178 -5.67 -5.81 -4.99
C LEU A 178 -4.80 -5.82 -6.25
N GLY A 179 -5.10 -4.92 -7.19
CA GLY A 179 -4.40 -4.83 -8.47
C GLY A 179 -4.57 -6.05 -9.39
N ALA A 180 -5.49 -6.97 -9.10
CA ALA A 180 -5.58 -8.24 -9.81
C ALA A 180 -5.95 -8.09 -11.30
N GLY A 181 -6.65 -7.03 -11.69
CA GLY A 181 -6.88 -6.71 -13.10
C GLY A 181 -5.59 -6.41 -13.88
N LEU A 182 -4.60 -5.78 -13.24
CA LEU A 182 -3.27 -5.56 -13.83
C LEU A 182 -2.50 -6.88 -13.96
N ILE A 183 -2.61 -7.76 -12.96
CA ILE A 183 -2.00 -9.11 -12.98
C ILE A 183 -2.59 -9.95 -14.12
N GLU A 184 -3.92 -9.98 -14.27
CA GLU A 184 -4.61 -10.64 -15.40
C GLU A 184 -4.10 -10.13 -16.75
N ALA A 185 -3.79 -8.83 -16.82
CA ALA A 185 -3.35 -8.15 -18.04
C ALA A 185 -1.85 -8.30 -18.37
N ILE A 186 -1.02 -8.96 -17.55
CA ILE A 186 0.40 -9.19 -17.90
C ILE A 186 0.49 -10.08 -19.15
N PRO A 187 1.21 -9.69 -20.22
CA PRO A 187 1.41 -10.56 -21.38
C PRO A 187 2.00 -11.91 -20.98
N GLU A 188 1.43 -13.01 -21.48
CA GLU A 188 1.92 -14.37 -21.15
C GLU A 188 3.40 -14.56 -21.48
N ALA A 189 3.86 -13.96 -22.59
CA ALA A 189 5.25 -14.02 -23.00
C ALA A 189 6.21 -13.44 -21.97
N ASP A 190 5.78 -12.44 -21.18
CA ASP A 190 6.62 -11.80 -20.17
C ASP A 190 6.82 -12.74 -18.98
N LEU A 191 5.76 -13.42 -18.52
CA LEU A 191 5.86 -14.45 -17.47
C LEU A 191 6.72 -15.64 -17.93
N LEU A 192 6.50 -16.14 -19.15
CA LEU A 192 7.30 -17.24 -19.70
C LEU A 192 8.78 -16.86 -19.86
N ALA A 193 9.07 -15.59 -20.15
CA ALA A 193 10.41 -15.07 -20.28
C ALA A 193 11.14 -14.96 -18.93
N LEU A 194 10.45 -14.95 -17.79
CA LEU A 194 11.10 -14.91 -16.47
C LEU A 194 11.65 -16.26 -16.02
N GLN A 195 11.20 -17.38 -16.60
CA GLN A 195 11.68 -18.73 -16.25
C GLN A 195 13.20 -18.93 -16.44
N VAL A 196 13.88 -18.05 -17.19
CA VAL A 196 15.36 -18.07 -17.30
C VAL A 196 16.03 -17.78 -15.95
N ASN A 197 15.34 -17.09 -15.04
CA ASN A 197 15.82 -16.78 -13.69
C ASN A 197 15.48 -17.89 -12.68
N GLY A 198 14.77 -18.94 -13.09
CA GLY A 198 14.27 -20.00 -12.21
C GLY A 198 12.75 -20.08 -12.25
N GLY A 199 12.20 -21.08 -11.55
CA GLY A 199 10.78 -21.34 -11.49
C GLY A 199 10.14 -21.83 -12.80
N SER A 200 8.85 -22.14 -12.72
CA SER A 200 8.06 -22.64 -13.84
C SER A 200 6.68 -21.98 -13.90
N ALA A 201 6.19 -21.71 -15.11
CA ALA A 201 4.83 -21.21 -15.30
C ALA A 201 3.83 -22.37 -15.20
N HIS A 202 2.83 -22.24 -14.34
CA HIS A 202 1.77 -23.24 -14.25
C HIS A 202 0.79 -23.07 -15.42
N MET A 203 0.71 -24.05 -16.32
CA MET A 203 -0.21 -24.02 -17.45
C MET A 203 -1.56 -24.62 -17.05
N VAL A 204 -2.64 -23.83 -17.11
CA VAL A 204 -3.96 -24.21 -16.59
C VAL A 204 -5.06 -24.01 -17.63
N GLY A 205 -6.16 -24.76 -17.48
CA GLY A 205 -7.36 -24.61 -18.30
C GLY A 205 -8.25 -23.46 -17.82
N LEU A 206 -9.09 -22.93 -18.70
CA LEU A 206 -10.08 -21.92 -18.37
C LEU A 206 -11.41 -22.57 -17.99
N LEU A 207 -12.01 -22.14 -16.87
CA LEU A 207 -13.32 -22.64 -16.46
C LEU A 207 -14.43 -22.07 -17.34
N GLU A 208 -14.35 -20.80 -17.75
CA GLU A 208 -15.31 -20.16 -18.65
C GLU A 208 -15.23 -20.67 -20.09
N ASN A 209 -14.15 -21.36 -20.46
CA ASN A 209 -14.00 -21.99 -21.77
C ASN A 209 -13.10 -23.24 -21.71
N PRO A 210 -13.63 -24.40 -21.28
CA PRO A 210 -12.84 -25.63 -21.10
C PRO A 210 -12.23 -26.19 -22.38
N ALA A 211 -12.68 -25.72 -23.56
CA ALA A 211 -12.13 -26.12 -24.85
C ALA A 211 -10.96 -25.23 -25.31
N ALA A 212 -10.66 -24.15 -24.59
CA ALA A 212 -9.51 -23.29 -24.87
C ALA A 212 -8.18 -24.02 -24.63
N PRO A 213 -7.09 -23.63 -25.32
CA PRO A 213 -5.74 -24.05 -24.96
C PRO A 213 -5.40 -23.67 -23.52
N LEU A 214 -4.48 -24.42 -22.91
CA LEU A 214 -3.91 -24.04 -21.61
C LEU A 214 -3.24 -22.66 -21.73
N THR A 215 -3.33 -21.88 -20.66
CA THR A 215 -2.77 -20.53 -20.53
C THR A 215 -1.99 -20.45 -19.21
N VAL A 216 -1.11 -19.45 -19.07
CA VAL A 216 -0.39 -19.25 -17.80
C VAL A 216 -1.36 -18.86 -16.68
N GLY A 217 -1.32 -19.63 -15.60
CA GLY A 217 -2.03 -19.38 -14.36
C GLY A 217 -1.37 -18.27 -13.53
N ARG A 218 -2.18 -17.54 -12.75
CA ARG A 218 -1.82 -16.27 -12.11
C ARG A 218 -2.32 -16.16 -10.68
N PHE A 219 -3.48 -16.74 -10.41
CA PHE A 219 -4.22 -16.61 -9.17
C PHE A 219 -4.19 -17.90 -8.34
N GLY A 220 -4.33 -17.73 -7.03
CA GLY A 220 -4.18 -18.79 -6.03
C GLY A 220 -2.72 -19.07 -5.64
N TRP A 221 -2.55 -19.82 -4.55
CA TRP A 221 -1.23 -20.11 -3.96
C TRP A 221 -0.31 -20.95 -4.83
N LYS A 222 -0.85 -21.68 -5.82
CA LYS A 222 -0.08 -22.45 -6.80
C LYS A 222 -0.39 -22.02 -8.24
N ALA A 223 -0.80 -20.77 -8.46
CA ALA A 223 -1.11 -20.26 -9.80
C ALA A 223 -2.13 -21.13 -10.57
N GLN A 224 -3.07 -21.77 -9.88
CA GLN A 224 -3.97 -22.77 -10.48
C GLN A 224 -5.08 -22.18 -11.37
N VAL A 225 -5.24 -20.85 -11.39
CA VAL A 225 -6.31 -20.16 -12.11
C VAL A 225 -5.72 -19.00 -12.92
N ALA A 226 -6.15 -18.85 -14.18
CA ALA A 226 -5.56 -17.88 -15.11
C ALA A 226 -6.32 -16.56 -15.24
N THR A 227 -7.65 -16.55 -15.09
CA THR A 227 -8.48 -15.34 -15.25
C THR A 227 -9.24 -15.02 -13.98
N LEU A 228 -9.58 -13.75 -13.79
CA LEU A 228 -10.42 -13.27 -12.70
C LEU A 228 -11.83 -13.86 -12.77
N LEU A 229 -12.33 -14.14 -13.98
CA LEU A 229 -13.63 -14.75 -14.19
C LEU A 229 -13.64 -16.22 -13.71
N SER A 230 -12.63 -17.02 -14.10
CA SER A 230 -12.40 -18.35 -13.54
C SER A 230 -12.22 -18.28 -12.02
N PHE A 231 -11.45 -17.31 -11.52
CA PHE A 231 -11.16 -17.18 -10.08
C PHE A 231 -12.43 -16.89 -9.29
N SER A 232 -13.26 -15.96 -9.77
CA SER A 232 -14.55 -15.64 -9.15
C SER A 232 -15.47 -16.85 -9.14
N GLY A 233 -15.64 -17.53 -10.28
CA GLY A 233 -16.50 -18.73 -10.36
C GLY A 233 -16.02 -19.90 -9.49
N ASP A 234 -14.71 -20.17 -9.48
CA ASP A 234 -14.09 -21.22 -8.66
C ASP A 234 -14.24 -20.94 -7.17
N ALA A 235 -13.94 -19.72 -6.73
CA ALA A 235 -14.03 -19.34 -5.32
C ALA A 235 -15.49 -19.26 -4.84
N THR A 236 -16.43 -18.76 -5.65
CA THR A 236 -17.86 -18.73 -5.32
C THR A 236 -18.39 -20.14 -5.03
N LEU A 237 -17.99 -21.14 -5.79
CA LEU A 237 -18.35 -22.53 -5.49
C LEU A 237 -17.58 -23.08 -4.28
N ASN A 238 -16.25 -23.04 -4.32
CA ASN A 238 -15.44 -23.78 -3.36
C ASN A 238 -15.46 -23.15 -1.96
N GLU A 239 -15.53 -21.83 -1.85
CA GLU A 239 -15.47 -21.11 -0.57
C GLU A 239 -16.86 -20.77 0.00
N MET A 240 -17.88 -20.63 -0.84
CA MET A 240 -19.24 -20.25 -0.42
C MET A 240 -20.31 -21.32 -0.73
N GLY A 241 -19.95 -22.37 -1.45
CA GLY A 241 -20.88 -23.42 -1.87
C GLY A 241 -21.88 -22.97 -2.95
N ILE A 242 -21.66 -21.83 -3.61
CA ILE A 242 -22.66 -21.27 -4.54
C ILE A 242 -22.35 -21.75 -5.97
N THR A 243 -23.24 -22.52 -6.59
CA THR A 243 -23.04 -22.86 -8.00
C THR A 243 -23.34 -21.65 -8.91
N ASN A 244 -22.69 -21.62 -10.06
CA ASN A 244 -22.73 -20.48 -10.96
C ASN A 244 -22.64 -20.90 -12.44
N SER A 245 -22.79 -19.92 -13.32
CA SER A 245 -22.78 -20.05 -14.78
C SER A 245 -21.50 -20.65 -15.35
N ILE A 246 -20.40 -20.63 -14.59
CA ILE A 246 -19.11 -21.22 -14.97
C ILE A 246 -18.95 -22.60 -14.34
N VAL A 247 -19.23 -22.72 -13.04
CA VAL A 247 -19.09 -23.95 -12.26
C VAL A 247 -20.45 -24.33 -11.66
N GLY A 248 -21.20 -25.13 -12.42
CA GLY A 248 -22.59 -25.47 -12.12
C GLY A 248 -22.79 -26.84 -11.46
N THR A 249 -21.82 -27.33 -10.68
CA THR A 249 -21.95 -28.61 -9.98
C THR A 249 -21.39 -28.45 -8.58
N GLU A 250 -22.25 -28.69 -7.60
CA GLU A 250 -21.92 -28.53 -6.19
C GLU A 250 -20.97 -29.61 -5.67
N ASN A 251 -20.17 -29.25 -4.66
CA ASN A 251 -19.32 -30.21 -3.95
C ASN A 251 -20.19 -31.04 -2.99
N ALA A 252 -20.22 -32.34 -3.21
CA ALA A 252 -20.96 -33.24 -2.32
C ALA A 252 -20.22 -33.35 -0.96
N PRO A 253 -20.91 -33.17 0.19
CA PRO A 253 -20.29 -33.29 1.51
C PRO A 253 -19.55 -34.61 1.67
N ASN A 254 -18.23 -34.53 1.85
CA ASN A 254 -17.35 -35.71 1.89
C ASN A 254 -17.53 -36.71 0.72
N GLY A 255 -18.00 -36.25 -0.44
CA GLY A 255 -18.26 -37.05 -1.64
C GLY A 255 -19.61 -37.78 -1.68
N ASP A 256 -20.50 -37.59 -0.70
CA ASP A 256 -21.81 -38.27 -0.67
C ASP A 256 -22.90 -37.49 -1.42
N ALA A 257 -23.13 -37.85 -2.67
CA ALA A 257 -24.17 -37.25 -3.51
C ALA A 257 -25.61 -37.48 -2.99
N ASN A 258 -25.87 -38.52 -2.18
CA ASN A 258 -27.20 -38.71 -1.59
C ASN A 258 -27.42 -37.77 -0.41
N LEU A 259 -26.35 -37.46 0.33
CA LEU A 259 -26.38 -36.46 1.39
C LEU A 259 -26.54 -35.07 0.79
N LEU A 260 -25.78 -34.74 -0.26
CA LEU A 260 -25.94 -33.49 -1.01
C LEU A 260 -27.41 -33.24 -1.38
N ALA A 261 -28.09 -34.21 -1.99
CA ALA A 261 -29.49 -34.09 -2.39
C ALA A 261 -30.49 -33.91 -1.23
N GLN A 262 -30.07 -34.10 0.03
CA GLN A 262 -30.87 -33.80 1.22
C GLN A 262 -30.58 -32.42 1.81
N CYS A 263 -29.39 -31.90 1.54
CA CYS A 263 -28.88 -30.64 2.06
C CYS A 263 -29.14 -29.48 1.10
N ASP A 264 -28.96 -29.73 -0.19
CA ASP A 264 -29.25 -28.77 -1.24
C ASP A 264 -30.77 -28.67 -1.45
N SER A 265 -31.29 -27.48 -1.18
CA SER A 265 -32.71 -27.15 -1.28
C SER A 265 -32.99 -25.95 -2.18
N VAL A 266 -31.92 -25.31 -2.69
CA VAL A 266 -32.00 -24.23 -3.66
C VAL A 266 -31.80 -24.84 -5.05
N ALA A 267 -32.14 -24.12 -6.11
CA ALA A 267 -32.05 -24.67 -7.45
C ALA A 267 -30.84 -24.07 -8.17
N ASP A 268 -29.94 -24.93 -8.63
CA ASP A 268 -28.78 -24.53 -9.42
C ASP A 268 -29.17 -23.77 -10.72
N PRO A 269 -28.41 -22.72 -11.11
CA PRO A 269 -27.39 -22.08 -10.30
C PRO A 269 -27.98 -21.16 -9.22
N GLU A 270 -27.41 -21.18 -8.01
CA GLU A 270 -27.79 -20.31 -6.88
C GLU A 270 -27.44 -18.85 -7.14
N GLU A 271 -26.49 -18.57 -8.05
CA GLU A 271 -25.96 -17.24 -8.24
C GLU A 271 -27.07 -16.21 -8.59
N PRO A 272 -27.14 -15.09 -7.86
CA PRO A 272 -28.16 -14.08 -8.15
C PRO A 272 -27.82 -13.31 -9.42
N MET A 273 -28.87 -12.78 -10.04
CA MET A 273 -28.74 -11.85 -11.17
C MET A 273 -29.38 -10.51 -10.80
N SER A 274 -28.64 -9.43 -10.98
CA SER A 274 -29.13 -8.07 -10.79
C SER A 274 -28.99 -7.30 -12.10
N ASN A 275 -30.05 -6.64 -12.56
CA ASN A 275 -30.08 -5.85 -13.80
C ASN A 275 -29.53 -6.58 -15.05
N GLY A 276 -29.73 -7.90 -15.15
CA GLY A 276 -29.26 -8.70 -16.29
C GLY A 276 -27.77 -9.06 -16.28
N VAL A 277 -27.07 -8.83 -15.18
CA VAL A 277 -25.65 -9.19 -14.97
C VAL A 277 -25.57 -10.16 -13.80
N LEU A 278 -24.83 -11.24 -13.99
CA LEU A 278 -24.68 -12.32 -13.00
C LEU A 278 -23.78 -11.89 -11.84
N PHE A 279 -23.98 -12.50 -10.67
CA PHE A 279 -23.17 -12.24 -9.48
C PHE A 279 -21.68 -12.41 -9.75
N VAL A 280 -21.27 -13.52 -10.38
CA VAL A 280 -19.85 -13.80 -10.68
C VAL A 280 -19.24 -12.73 -11.58
N GLU A 281 -20.00 -12.23 -12.57
CA GLU A 281 -19.55 -11.13 -13.44
C GLU A 281 -19.37 -9.82 -12.66
N ARG A 282 -20.25 -9.53 -11.70
CA ARG A 282 -20.19 -8.32 -10.87
C ARG A 282 -18.97 -8.31 -9.96
N ILE A 283 -18.74 -9.40 -9.22
CA ILE A 283 -17.56 -9.49 -8.36
C ILE A 283 -16.27 -9.50 -9.19
N THR A 284 -16.29 -10.08 -10.40
CA THR A 284 -15.15 -10.02 -11.34
C THR A 284 -14.85 -8.56 -11.74
N ASP A 285 -15.87 -7.75 -12.03
CA ASP A 285 -15.66 -6.33 -12.37
C ASP A 285 -15.08 -5.53 -11.19
N PHE A 286 -15.53 -5.79 -9.95
CA PHE A 286 -14.90 -5.20 -8.76
C PHE A 286 -13.41 -5.57 -8.68
N GLN A 287 -13.09 -6.87 -8.74
CA GLN A 287 -11.71 -7.37 -8.68
C GLN A 287 -10.82 -6.82 -9.81
N ARG A 288 -11.38 -6.71 -11.01
CA ARG A 288 -10.68 -6.22 -12.21
C ARG A 288 -10.32 -4.74 -12.09
N PHE A 289 -11.15 -3.95 -11.44
CA PHE A 289 -10.95 -2.50 -11.31
C PHE A 289 -10.32 -2.09 -9.98
N LEU A 290 -10.05 -3.01 -9.04
CA LEU A 290 -9.30 -2.71 -7.83
C LEU A 290 -7.90 -2.16 -8.15
N ALA A 291 -7.58 -1.02 -7.55
CA ALA A 291 -6.25 -0.44 -7.66
C ALA A 291 -5.17 -1.36 -7.05
N PRO A 292 -3.93 -1.33 -7.58
CA PRO A 292 -2.80 -1.90 -6.88
C PRO A 292 -2.53 -1.13 -5.57
N PRO A 293 -1.96 -1.76 -4.53
CA PRO A 293 -1.52 -1.04 -3.34
C PRO A 293 -0.52 0.07 -3.70
N PRO A 294 -0.61 1.26 -3.07
CA PRO A 294 0.33 2.36 -3.32
C PRO A 294 1.72 2.01 -2.78
N GLN A 295 2.74 2.67 -3.31
CA GLN A 295 4.10 2.62 -2.78
C GLN A 295 4.62 4.04 -2.54
N THR A 296 5.04 4.32 -1.31
CA THR A 296 5.62 5.61 -0.94
C THR A 296 6.80 5.43 0.01
N PRO A 297 8.02 5.92 -0.33
CA PRO A 297 8.38 6.63 -1.57
C PRO A 297 8.29 5.75 -2.83
N LYS A 298 7.94 6.36 -3.97
CA LYS A 298 7.64 5.64 -5.21
C LYS A 298 8.84 4.88 -5.76
N THR A 299 10.06 5.41 -5.63
CA THR A 299 11.32 4.80 -6.11
C THR A 299 12.52 5.32 -5.30
N GLY A 300 13.72 4.78 -5.54
CA GLY A 300 14.99 5.40 -5.12
C GLY A 300 15.52 4.98 -3.75
N MET A 301 14.79 4.15 -3.00
CA MET A 301 15.21 3.67 -1.68
C MET A 301 16.44 2.76 -1.78
N SER A 302 17.42 2.94 -0.88
CA SER A 302 18.62 2.09 -0.84
C SER A 302 18.29 0.62 -0.56
N GLY A 303 17.22 0.38 0.20
CA GLY A 303 16.72 -0.97 0.49
C GLY A 303 16.35 -1.78 -0.75
N GLU A 304 15.81 -1.13 -1.79
CA GLU A 304 15.48 -1.80 -3.05
C GLU A 304 16.76 -2.23 -3.80
N VAL A 305 17.80 -1.39 -3.77
CA VAL A 305 19.10 -1.73 -4.38
C VAL A 305 19.69 -2.96 -3.69
N ILE A 306 19.62 -3.03 -2.36
CA ILE A 306 20.09 -4.18 -1.59
C ILE A 306 19.24 -5.42 -1.91
N PHE A 307 17.90 -5.29 -1.92
CA PHE A 307 16.95 -6.35 -2.27
C PHE A 307 17.29 -6.99 -3.63
N ASN A 308 17.58 -6.17 -4.63
CA ASN A 308 18.02 -6.63 -5.94
C ASN A 308 19.39 -7.34 -5.87
N SER A 309 20.34 -6.77 -5.12
CA SER A 309 21.71 -7.30 -5.04
C SER A 309 21.84 -8.66 -4.33
N VAL A 310 20.96 -8.94 -3.35
CA VAL A 310 20.95 -10.22 -2.63
C VAL A 310 20.22 -11.34 -3.39
N GLY A 311 19.57 -11.01 -4.50
CA GLY A 311 18.86 -11.97 -5.36
C GLY A 311 17.37 -12.15 -5.03
N CYS A 312 16.78 -11.32 -4.16
CA CYS A 312 15.34 -11.42 -3.89
C CYS A 312 14.51 -11.18 -5.17
N ALA A 313 14.96 -10.25 -6.02
CA ALA A 313 14.29 -9.86 -7.25
C ALA A 313 14.34 -10.92 -8.38
N ASP A 314 15.08 -12.01 -8.20
CA ASP A 314 15.09 -13.12 -9.17
C ASP A 314 13.71 -13.80 -9.24
N CYS A 315 13.02 -13.90 -8.10
CA CYS A 315 11.63 -14.38 -7.99
C CYS A 315 10.66 -13.21 -7.74
N HIS A 316 11.04 -12.25 -6.88
CA HIS A 316 10.21 -11.07 -6.58
C HIS A 316 10.42 -9.96 -7.62
N HIS A 317 10.11 -10.28 -8.88
CA HIS A 317 10.30 -9.40 -10.03
C HIS A 317 9.61 -8.04 -9.86
N SER A 318 10.38 -6.96 -9.99
CA SER A 318 9.96 -5.64 -9.52
C SER A 318 8.77 -5.04 -10.25
N GLU A 319 8.72 -5.13 -11.58
CA GLU A 319 7.80 -4.34 -12.39
C GLU A 319 7.32 -5.07 -13.64
N PHE A 320 6.05 -4.88 -14.01
CA PHE A 320 5.54 -5.21 -15.34
C PHE A 320 4.91 -4.00 -16.00
N THR A 321 4.78 -4.06 -17.33
CA THR A 321 3.81 -3.26 -18.07
C THR A 321 2.67 -4.16 -18.52
N SER A 322 1.42 -3.83 -18.18
CA SER A 322 0.27 -4.58 -18.64
C SER A 322 0.13 -4.52 -20.17
N GLY A 323 -0.36 -5.60 -20.77
CA GLY A 323 -0.64 -5.70 -22.20
C GLY A 323 -1.88 -4.92 -22.62
N VAL A 324 -2.42 -5.25 -23.79
CA VAL A 324 -3.73 -4.73 -24.23
C VAL A 324 -4.82 -5.56 -23.56
N ALA A 325 -5.50 -4.95 -22.59
CA ALA A 325 -6.62 -5.54 -21.88
C ALA A 325 -7.96 -5.17 -22.54
N PRO A 326 -9.04 -5.95 -22.31
CA PRO A 326 -10.39 -5.59 -22.74
C PRO A 326 -10.84 -4.23 -22.18
N GLU A 327 -10.39 -3.91 -20.97
CA GLU A 327 -10.63 -2.63 -20.31
C GLU A 327 -9.46 -1.69 -20.56
N ALA A 328 -9.69 -0.60 -21.30
CA ALA A 328 -8.63 0.31 -21.70
C ALA A 328 -7.86 0.93 -20.52
N ALA A 329 -8.53 1.12 -19.37
CA ALA A 329 -7.93 1.65 -18.15
C ALA A 329 -6.78 0.77 -17.61
N LEU A 330 -6.82 -0.54 -17.89
CA LEU A 330 -5.82 -1.53 -17.48
C LEU A 330 -4.72 -1.75 -18.51
N SER A 331 -4.77 -1.12 -19.68
CA SER A 331 -3.82 -1.38 -20.76
C SER A 331 -2.59 -0.49 -20.69
N ASN A 332 -1.41 -1.05 -20.98
CA ASN A 332 -0.13 -0.32 -21.04
C ASN A 332 0.19 0.48 -19.75
N ARG A 333 -0.10 -0.12 -18.59
CA ARG A 333 0.19 0.47 -17.27
C ARG A 333 1.44 -0.19 -16.71
N ALA A 334 2.41 0.62 -16.31
CA ALA A 334 3.51 0.17 -15.47
C ALA A 334 3.00 -0.03 -14.04
N PHE A 335 3.39 -1.14 -13.40
CA PHE A 335 3.04 -1.41 -12.01
C PHE A 335 4.06 -2.36 -11.38
N ARG A 336 4.20 -2.29 -10.04
CA ARG A 336 5.31 -2.92 -9.32
C ARG A 336 4.83 -3.95 -8.29
N PRO A 337 4.53 -5.20 -8.70
CA PRO A 337 3.98 -6.21 -7.79
C PRO A 337 5.05 -6.93 -6.97
N TYR A 338 6.33 -6.86 -7.37
CA TYR A 338 7.43 -7.60 -6.76
C TYR A 338 7.14 -9.11 -6.69
N SER A 339 6.79 -9.69 -7.83
CA SER A 339 6.51 -11.12 -8.01
C SER A 339 6.60 -11.48 -9.48
N ASP A 340 7.19 -12.64 -9.80
CA ASP A 340 7.19 -13.22 -11.14
C ASP A 340 5.94 -14.08 -11.44
N PHE A 341 5.10 -14.33 -10.44
CA PHE A 341 3.94 -15.22 -10.48
C PHE A 341 4.24 -16.67 -10.92
N LEU A 342 5.51 -17.09 -10.88
CA LEU A 342 5.94 -18.44 -11.22
C LEU A 342 5.92 -19.35 -9.99
N LEU A 343 5.90 -20.66 -10.24
CA LEU A 343 6.10 -21.70 -9.24
C LEU A 343 7.58 -21.90 -8.99
N HIS A 344 7.98 -21.93 -7.71
CA HIS A 344 9.35 -22.22 -7.29
C HIS A 344 9.36 -23.35 -6.26
N ASP A 345 10.38 -24.20 -6.26
CA ASP A 345 10.59 -25.18 -5.20
C ASP A 345 10.96 -24.43 -3.92
N MET A 346 10.09 -24.47 -2.92
CA MET A 346 10.27 -23.80 -1.63
C MET A 346 10.73 -24.75 -0.52
N GLY A 347 11.11 -25.99 -0.84
CA GLY A 347 11.60 -26.98 0.11
C GLY A 347 10.73 -27.09 1.37
N GLY A 348 11.32 -26.81 2.53
CA GLY A 348 10.63 -26.89 3.83
C GLY A 348 9.51 -25.86 4.07
N LEU A 349 9.35 -24.88 3.17
CA LEU A 349 8.25 -23.91 3.18
C LEU A 349 7.09 -24.34 2.29
N ALA A 350 7.24 -25.38 1.48
CA ALA A 350 6.12 -25.86 0.68
C ALA A 350 5.00 -26.49 1.53
N ASP A 351 3.82 -26.61 0.93
CA ASP A 351 2.62 -27.13 1.60
C ASP A 351 2.36 -28.63 1.37
N GLY A 352 3.16 -29.29 0.53
CA GLY A 352 3.04 -30.73 0.25
C GLY A 352 1.82 -31.11 -0.60
N ILE A 353 1.06 -30.13 -1.11
CA ILE A 353 -0.14 -30.36 -1.92
C ILE A 353 0.24 -30.30 -3.40
N VAL A 354 -0.14 -31.31 -4.18
CA VAL A 354 -0.08 -31.23 -5.65
C VAL A 354 -1.41 -30.65 -6.15
N GLN A 355 -1.36 -29.68 -7.07
CA GLN A 355 -2.56 -29.09 -7.63
C GLN A 355 -2.38 -28.84 -9.13
N GLY A 356 -3.00 -29.68 -9.97
CA GLY A 356 -2.70 -29.69 -11.40
C GLY A 356 -1.27 -30.18 -11.65
N ASP A 357 -0.50 -29.41 -12.42
CA ASP A 357 0.91 -29.71 -12.69
C ASP A 357 1.86 -29.10 -11.65
N ALA A 358 1.35 -28.29 -10.71
CA ALA A 358 2.14 -27.74 -9.60
C ALA A 358 2.45 -28.84 -8.57
N LEU A 359 3.74 -29.09 -8.36
CA LEU A 359 4.25 -30.17 -7.52
C LEU A 359 4.16 -29.85 -6.01
N GLU A 360 4.43 -30.86 -5.19
CA GLU A 360 4.28 -30.82 -3.74
C GLU A 360 5.20 -29.81 -3.06
N LEU A 361 6.37 -29.53 -3.64
CA LEU A 361 7.33 -28.56 -3.13
C LEU A 361 7.18 -27.15 -3.74
N GLU A 362 6.30 -26.99 -4.72
CA GLU A 362 6.23 -25.76 -5.50
C GLU A 362 5.21 -24.77 -4.94
N MET A 363 5.58 -23.50 -4.80
CA MET A 363 4.65 -22.43 -4.43
C MET A 363 4.79 -21.26 -5.40
N LYS A 364 3.68 -20.58 -5.68
CA LYS A 364 3.70 -19.36 -6.49
C LYS A 364 4.33 -18.22 -5.68
N THR A 365 5.24 -17.44 -6.28
CA THR A 365 5.69 -16.17 -5.68
C THR A 365 4.48 -15.24 -5.46
N PRO A 366 4.09 -14.88 -4.23
CA PRO A 366 3.04 -13.88 -4.01
C PRO A 366 3.59 -12.47 -4.26
N PRO A 367 2.76 -11.51 -4.72
CA PRO A 367 3.19 -10.12 -4.83
C PRO A 367 3.51 -9.55 -3.43
N LEU A 368 4.57 -8.75 -3.33
CA LEU A 368 4.96 -8.08 -2.08
C LEU A 368 4.32 -6.70 -1.92
N TRP A 369 3.67 -6.17 -2.97
CA TRP A 369 2.89 -4.94 -2.79
C TRP A 369 1.83 -5.10 -1.69
N GLY A 370 1.63 -4.08 -0.85
CA GLY A 370 0.71 -4.19 0.28
C GLY A 370 1.18 -5.13 1.40
N ILE A 371 2.42 -5.64 1.40
CA ILE A 371 2.93 -6.46 2.52
C ILE A 371 2.90 -5.71 3.85
N ARG A 372 3.01 -4.38 3.80
CA ARG A 372 3.00 -3.49 4.98
C ARG A 372 1.80 -3.72 5.91
N ILE A 373 0.62 -3.99 5.35
CA ILE A 373 -0.61 -4.11 6.12
C ILE A 373 -0.91 -5.55 6.58
N ARG A 374 -0.02 -6.51 6.30
CA ARG A 374 -0.23 -7.90 6.68
C ARG A 374 0.22 -8.17 8.11
N GLY A 375 -0.71 -8.69 8.93
CA GLY A 375 -0.40 -9.19 10.28
C GLY A 375 0.19 -10.61 10.29
N GLU A 376 0.05 -11.35 9.20
CA GLU A 376 0.48 -12.75 9.07
C GLU A 376 1.12 -12.97 7.69
N LEU A 377 2.32 -13.54 7.66
CA LEU A 377 3.13 -13.75 6.45
C LEU A 377 3.25 -15.24 6.08
N LEU A 378 3.78 -15.49 4.89
CA LEU A 378 3.82 -16.80 4.23
C LEU A 378 2.42 -17.30 3.81
N HIS A 379 2.36 -18.48 3.18
CA HIS A 379 1.13 -19.01 2.59
C HIS A 379 0.16 -19.58 3.63
N ASP A 380 0.63 -19.88 4.82
CA ASP A 380 -0.13 -20.50 5.92
C ASP A 380 -0.20 -19.61 7.17
N GLY A 381 0.26 -18.36 7.07
CA GLY A 381 0.20 -17.40 8.18
C GLY A 381 1.13 -17.70 9.35
N ARG A 382 2.06 -18.67 9.25
CA ARG A 382 2.88 -19.13 10.40
C ARG A 382 3.78 -18.05 11.01
N VAL A 383 4.09 -16.99 10.26
CA VAL A 383 4.89 -15.86 10.73
C VAL A 383 3.94 -14.72 11.11
N LEU A 384 3.81 -14.48 12.41
CA LEU A 384 3.05 -13.35 12.96
C LEU A 384 3.91 -12.09 12.98
N VAL A 385 3.37 -10.99 12.48
CA VAL A 385 4.02 -9.68 12.46
C VAL A 385 3.68 -8.92 13.73
N GLN A 386 4.58 -8.97 14.71
CA GLN A 386 4.49 -8.13 15.92
C GLN A 386 5.26 -6.82 15.75
N ASN A 387 6.34 -6.90 14.98
CA ASN A 387 7.14 -5.79 14.51
C ASN A 387 7.47 -6.08 13.03
N PHE A 388 7.31 -5.09 12.16
CA PHE A 388 7.45 -5.29 10.72
C PHE A 388 8.82 -5.87 10.34
N GLN A 389 9.92 -5.31 10.88
CA GLN A 389 11.28 -5.83 10.60
C GLN A 389 11.44 -7.28 11.04
N GLN A 390 10.94 -7.64 12.22
CA GLN A 390 11.01 -9.02 12.72
C GLN A 390 10.20 -9.97 11.84
N GLY A 391 9.01 -9.57 11.40
CA GLY A 391 8.20 -10.36 10.48
C GLY A 391 8.94 -10.64 9.17
N ILE A 392 9.62 -9.64 8.61
CA ILE A 392 10.45 -9.80 7.41
C ILE A 392 11.61 -10.77 7.68
N ASP A 393 12.38 -10.57 8.74
CA ASP A 393 13.53 -11.42 9.07
C ASP A 393 13.11 -12.89 9.25
N ASP A 394 12.02 -13.12 9.97
CA ASP A 394 11.47 -14.46 10.21
C ASP A 394 10.96 -15.09 8.91
N ALA A 395 10.22 -14.34 8.08
CA ALA A 395 9.73 -14.84 6.79
C ALA A 395 10.86 -15.18 5.82
N VAL A 396 11.91 -14.34 5.74
CA VAL A 396 13.12 -14.64 4.94
C VAL A 396 13.82 -15.89 5.46
N GLY A 397 13.80 -16.15 6.76
CA GLY A 397 14.34 -17.37 7.36
C GLY A 397 13.67 -18.68 6.89
N TRP A 398 12.45 -18.60 6.34
CA TRP A 398 11.73 -19.75 5.77
C TRP A 398 11.96 -19.95 4.27
N HIS A 399 12.73 -19.09 3.60
CA HIS A 399 13.01 -19.19 2.17
C HIS A 399 14.03 -20.32 1.90
N PHE A 400 13.52 -21.52 1.61
CA PHE A 400 14.31 -22.70 1.23
C PHE A 400 14.21 -23.00 -0.28
N GLY A 401 14.74 -24.14 -0.70
CA GLY A 401 14.71 -24.57 -2.10
C GLY A 401 15.42 -23.56 -2.99
N ASP A 402 14.76 -23.14 -4.08
CA ASP A 402 15.27 -22.18 -5.07
C ASP A 402 15.65 -20.84 -4.43
N SER A 403 14.99 -20.44 -3.35
CA SER A 403 15.22 -19.17 -2.64
C SER A 403 16.34 -19.21 -1.59
N SER A 404 16.96 -20.37 -1.35
CA SER A 404 17.94 -20.55 -0.26
C SER A 404 19.17 -19.63 -0.39
N ALA A 405 19.59 -19.32 -1.62
CA ALA A 405 20.74 -18.45 -1.86
C ALA A 405 20.45 -16.99 -1.46
N ALA A 406 19.26 -16.48 -1.80
CA ALA A 406 18.83 -15.13 -1.43
C ALA A 406 18.61 -15.00 0.08
N SER A 407 17.97 -16.00 0.71
CA SER A 407 17.82 -16.07 2.17
C SER A 407 19.17 -16.03 2.89
N PHE A 408 20.15 -16.82 2.41
CA PHE A 408 21.50 -16.80 2.95
C PHE A 408 22.17 -15.43 2.75
N ALA A 409 22.09 -14.85 1.55
CA ALA A 409 22.68 -13.53 1.27
C ALA A 409 22.10 -12.44 2.18
N TYR A 410 20.78 -12.42 2.38
CA TYR A 410 20.11 -11.51 3.32
C TYR A 410 20.62 -11.70 4.76
N SER A 411 20.84 -12.93 5.21
CA SER A 411 21.38 -13.22 6.55
C SER A 411 22.82 -12.74 6.77
N GLN A 412 23.55 -12.45 5.69
CA GLN A 412 24.93 -11.94 5.75
C GLN A 412 25.00 -10.41 5.72
N LEU A 413 23.87 -9.73 5.47
CA LEU A 413 23.79 -8.27 5.54
C LEU A 413 24.04 -7.78 6.97
N THR A 414 24.55 -6.56 7.09
CA THR A 414 24.59 -5.85 8.37
C THR A 414 23.16 -5.52 8.82
N VAL A 415 22.99 -5.27 10.12
CA VAL A 415 21.69 -4.86 10.69
C VAL A 415 21.15 -3.59 10.02
N GLN A 416 22.04 -2.68 9.61
CA GLN A 416 21.64 -1.46 8.90
C GLN A 416 21.12 -1.76 7.50
N GLU A 417 21.80 -2.64 6.76
CA GLU A 417 21.36 -3.05 5.41
C GLU A 417 20.03 -3.83 5.48
N GLN A 418 19.85 -4.70 6.47
CA GLN A 418 18.57 -5.38 6.72
C GLN A 418 17.45 -4.38 7.03
N ALA A 419 17.74 -3.36 7.85
CA ALA A 419 16.79 -2.29 8.15
C ALA A 419 16.44 -1.46 6.91
N GLN A 420 17.38 -1.23 5.99
CA GLN A 420 17.10 -0.58 4.71
C GLN A 420 16.17 -1.41 3.84
N VAL A 421 16.40 -2.73 3.72
CA VAL A 421 15.47 -3.64 3.03
C VAL A 421 14.09 -3.63 3.69
N GLY A 422 14.03 -3.65 5.03
CA GLY A 422 12.79 -3.54 5.78
C GLY A 422 12.05 -2.22 5.54
N ALA A 423 12.76 -1.10 5.50
CA ALA A 423 12.17 0.21 5.17
C ALA A 423 11.60 0.23 3.75
N PHE A 424 12.32 -0.34 2.78
CA PHE A 424 11.82 -0.53 1.42
C PHE A 424 10.54 -1.39 1.40
N LEU A 425 10.53 -2.56 2.05
CA LEU A 425 9.32 -3.38 2.12
C LEU A 425 8.17 -2.69 2.87
N ALA A 426 8.47 -1.82 3.83
CA ALA A 426 7.49 -1.00 4.55
C ALA A 426 6.95 0.18 3.70
N SER A 427 7.56 0.49 2.57
CA SER A 427 6.99 1.42 1.57
C SER A 427 5.89 0.76 0.75
N LEU A 428 5.92 -0.57 0.60
CA LEU A 428 5.01 -1.35 -0.23
C LEU A 428 3.63 -1.48 0.44
N GLY A 429 2.70 -0.63 0.06
CA GLY A 429 1.36 -0.48 0.67
C GLY A 429 1.22 0.77 1.54
N ARG A 430 2.18 1.70 1.50
CA ARG A 430 2.08 3.00 2.18
C ARG A 430 1.51 4.03 1.21
N ALA A 431 0.49 4.77 1.63
CA ALA A 431 -0.05 5.90 0.86
C ALA A 431 0.87 7.13 0.99
N GLU A 432 0.81 8.06 0.03
CA GLU A 432 1.38 9.39 0.22
C GLU A 432 0.80 10.07 1.46
N PHE A 433 1.64 10.82 2.16
CA PHE A 433 1.30 11.56 3.39
C PHE A 433 0.91 10.71 4.61
N ASP A 434 0.85 9.37 4.51
CA ASP A 434 0.64 8.47 5.66
C ASP A 434 1.96 8.27 6.43
N MET A 435 2.36 9.31 7.17
CA MET A 435 3.63 9.44 7.87
C MET A 435 3.71 8.43 9.02
N ASN A 436 2.66 8.36 9.84
CA ASN A 436 2.59 7.42 10.96
C ASN A 436 2.29 5.98 10.49
N GLY A 437 1.74 5.83 9.28
CA GLY A 437 1.50 4.54 8.68
C GLY A 437 0.30 3.79 9.26
N ASP A 438 -0.72 4.50 9.76
CA ASP A 438 -1.97 3.91 10.23
C ASP A 438 -3.05 3.81 9.14
N GLY A 439 -2.78 4.38 7.95
CA GLY A 439 -3.68 4.36 6.79
C GLY A 439 -4.76 5.43 6.83
N PHE A 440 -4.68 6.40 7.75
CA PHE A 440 -5.59 7.53 7.88
C PHE A 440 -4.80 8.85 7.90
N ILE A 441 -4.86 9.62 6.80
CA ILE A 441 -4.19 10.92 6.71
C ILE A 441 -4.96 11.97 7.53
N GLY A 442 -4.47 12.31 8.72
CA GLY A 442 -5.12 13.24 9.65
C GLY A 442 -4.16 14.11 10.44
N ASP A 443 -4.58 14.55 11.64
CA ASP A 443 -3.83 15.52 12.46
C ASP A 443 -2.43 15.00 12.87
N ALA A 444 -2.25 13.69 12.99
CA ALA A 444 -0.94 13.10 13.31
C ALA A 444 0.04 13.22 12.13
N ASP A 445 -0.44 13.03 10.91
CA ASP A 445 0.37 13.16 9.69
C ASP A 445 0.60 14.61 9.33
N LEU A 446 -0.36 15.47 9.66
CA LEU A 446 -0.24 16.92 9.54
C LEU A 446 0.98 17.45 10.29
N GLN A 447 1.17 17.07 11.55
CA GLN A 447 2.36 17.46 12.29
C GLN A 447 3.63 16.96 11.60
N GLY A 448 3.64 15.72 11.11
CA GLY A 448 4.76 15.17 10.36
C GLY A 448 5.06 15.93 9.06
N PHE A 449 4.02 16.37 8.35
CA PHE A 449 4.14 17.19 7.15
C PHE A 449 4.77 18.56 7.48
N ILE A 450 4.31 19.22 8.55
CA ILE A 450 4.87 20.49 9.03
C ILE A 450 6.34 20.33 9.43
N ASP A 451 6.68 19.27 10.17
CA ASP A 451 8.05 18.99 10.62
C ASP A 451 9.01 18.77 9.43
N CYS A 452 8.47 18.33 8.29
CA CYS A 452 9.22 18.11 7.06
C CYS A 452 9.25 19.34 6.13
N TRP A 453 8.46 20.38 6.42
CA TRP A 453 8.34 21.56 5.57
C TRP A 453 9.66 22.35 5.50
N THR A 454 10.26 22.37 4.32
CA THR A 454 11.51 23.12 4.07
C THR A 454 11.27 24.44 3.33
N GLY A 455 10.04 24.67 2.84
CA GLY A 455 9.73 25.77 1.94
C GLY A 455 10.53 25.65 0.63
N ALA A 456 10.83 26.78 -0.04
CA ALA A 456 11.51 26.78 -1.35
C ALA A 456 13.02 26.43 -1.30
N ALA A 457 13.47 25.69 -0.28
CA ALA A 457 14.85 25.28 -0.12
C ALA A 457 15.08 24.00 -0.95
N PRO A 458 16.03 24.00 -1.89
CA PRO A 458 16.18 22.88 -2.82
C PRO A 458 16.56 21.58 -2.10
N GLY A 459 15.99 20.46 -2.55
CA GLY A 459 16.46 19.08 -2.40
C GLY A 459 17.36 18.85 -1.18
N THR A 460 16.75 18.62 -0.02
CA THR A 460 17.43 18.50 1.27
C THR A 460 17.51 17.06 1.79
N PHE A 461 16.74 16.15 1.21
CA PHE A 461 16.71 14.74 1.59
C PHE A 461 16.57 13.78 0.40
N ASP A 462 16.69 12.48 0.65
CA ASP A 462 16.53 11.40 -0.34
C ASP A 462 15.37 10.47 0.02
N ALA A 463 15.13 9.44 -0.80
CA ALA A 463 14.05 8.48 -0.62
C ALA A 463 14.17 7.59 0.64
N ASP A 464 15.30 7.60 1.35
CA ASP A 464 15.43 6.90 2.64
C ASP A 464 15.07 7.81 3.83
N SER A 465 14.83 9.10 3.57
CA SER A 465 14.39 10.08 4.57
C SER A 465 12.96 9.83 5.03
N PRO A 466 12.64 10.02 6.32
CA PRO A 466 11.26 10.00 6.81
C PRO A 466 10.34 10.99 6.07
N CYS A 467 10.86 12.13 5.62
CA CYS A 467 10.10 13.16 4.92
C CYS A 467 9.73 12.79 3.48
N ALA A 468 10.36 11.77 2.89
CA ALA A 468 10.06 11.33 1.53
C ALA A 468 8.64 10.75 1.38
N VAL A 469 7.92 10.50 2.48
CA VAL A 469 6.49 10.13 2.45
C VAL A 469 5.59 11.32 2.12
N SER A 470 6.05 12.54 2.41
CA SER A 470 5.36 13.80 2.13
C SER A 470 5.89 14.54 0.89
N ASP A 471 6.96 14.04 0.28
CA ASP A 471 7.52 14.53 -0.98
C ASP A 471 6.82 13.83 -2.15
N LEU A 472 5.73 14.42 -2.61
CA LEU A 472 4.85 13.84 -3.62
C LEU A 472 5.49 13.90 -5.00
N ASP A 473 6.13 15.02 -5.35
CA ASP A 473 6.75 15.21 -6.66
C ASP A 473 8.20 14.71 -6.77
N ALA A 474 8.75 14.23 -5.64
CA ALA A 474 10.03 13.53 -5.51
C ALA A 474 11.23 14.41 -5.88
N ASP A 475 11.20 15.70 -5.53
CA ASP A 475 12.29 16.64 -5.78
C ASP A 475 13.26 16.82 -4.59
N GLY A 476 12.93 16.21 -3.44
CA GLY A 476 13.76 16.13 -2.25
C GLY A 476 13.50 17.23 -1.21
N ASP A 477 12.43 18.00 -1.36
CA ASP A 477 11.89 18.91 -0.36
C ASP A 477 10.41 18.62 -0.06
N VAL A 478 9.89 19.18 1.03
CA VAL A 478 8.43 19.27 1.24
C VAL A 478 8.07 20.74 1.22
N ASP A 479 7.29 21.13 0.22
CA ASP A 479 6.97 22.53 -0.04
C ASP A 479 5.55 22.75 -0.58
N ALA A 480 5.31 23.93 -1.16
CA ALA A 480 4.00 24.31 -1.68
C ALA A 480 3.52 23.42 -2.85
N SER A 481 4.42 22.70 -3.50
CA SER A 481 4.11 21.73 -4.57
C SER A 481 3.41 20.49 -4.01
N ASP A 482 3.80 20.05 -2.81
CA ASP A 482 3.21 18.89 -2.12
C ASP A 482 1.92 19.22 -1.39
N LEU A 483 1.78 20.47 -0.91
CA LEU A 483 0.63 20.91 -0.11
C LEU A 483 -0.71 20.60 -0.79
N SER A 484 -0.81 20.82 -2.10
CA SER A 484 -2.04 20.53 -2.85
C SER A 484 -2.40 19.04 -2.87
N GLY A 485 -1.39 18.16 -2.85
CA GLY A 485 -1.55 16.73 -2.72
C GLY A 485 -1.98 16.33 -1.32
N PHE A 486 -1.38 16.95 -0.30
CA PHE A 486 -1.75 16.74 1.10
C PHE A 486 -3.21 17.12 1.36
N GLU A 487 -3.64 18.31 0.90
CA GLU A 487 -5.03 18.78 0.99
C GLU A 487 -6.02 17.81 0.33
N ALA A 488 -5.65 17.23 -0.81
CA ALA A 488 -6.48 16.26 -1.51
C ALA A 488 -6.53 14.89 -0.81
N ALA A 489 -5.47 14.52 -0.09
CA ALA A 489 -5.37 13.27 0.66
C ALA A 489 -6.00 13.35 2.06
N TYR A 490 -6.11 14.55 2.63
CA TYR A 490 -6.54 14.77 4.02
C TYR A 490 -7.93 14.21 4.30
N MET A 491 -8.05 13.37 5.34
CA MET A 491 -9.26 12.63 5.66
C MET A 491 -9.99 13.16 6.89
N ALA A 492 -9.31 13.95 7.74
CA ALA A 492 -9.92 14.58 8.90
C ALA A 492 -10.68 15.86 8.51
N THR A 493 -11.43 16.43 9.46
CA THR A 493 -12.02 17.76 9.26
C THR A 493 -10.91 18.79 9.47
N PRO A 494 -10.57 19.60 8.46
CA PRO A 494 -9.53 20.61 8.59
C PRO A 494 -9.91 21.65 9.64
N ALA A 495 -8.93 22.09 10.43
CA ALA A 495 -9.11 23.20 11.35
C ALA A 495 -9.30 24.52 10.57
N ASP A 496 -10.26 25.34 11.01
CA ASP A 496 -10.57 26.70 10.53
C ASP A 496 -11.10 27.48 11.75
N CYS A 497 -10.24 27.67 12.74
CA CYS A 497 -10.57 28.21 14.05
C CYS A 497 -11.03 29.68 13.98
N ASP A 498 -10.49 30.45 13.03
CA ASP A 498 -10.82 31.86 12.82
C ASP A 498 -12.06 32.03 11.91
N GLY A 499 -12.55 30.93 11.33
CA GLY A 499 -13.78 30.83 10.56
C GLY A 499 -13.73 31.62 9.26
N ASN A 500 -12.54 31.85 8.73
CA ASN A 500 -12.34 32.64 7.53
C ASN A 500 -12.51 31.81 6.23
N GLY A 501 -12.67 30.49 6.35
CA GLY A 501 -12.88 29.56 5.25
C GLY A 501 -11.58 29.07 4.59
N VAL A 502 -10.42 29.37 5.17
CA VAL A 502 -9.09 28.87 4.79
C VAL A 502 -8.59 28.00 5.93
N TRP A 503 -8.08 26.81 5.62
CA TRP A 503 -7.59 25.90 6.67
C TRP A 503 -6.47 26.57 7.45
N ASP A 504 -6.49 26.45 8.77
CA ASP A 504 -5.50 27.07 9.67
C ASP A 504 -4.08 26.70 9.22
N LEU A 505 -3.87 25.43 8.85
CA LEU A 505 -2.63 24.93 8.28
C LEU A 505 -2.11 25.72 7.07
N ILE A 506 -2.99 26.03 6.11
CA ILE A 506 -2.57 26.77 4.91
C ILE A 506 -2.05 28.14 5.32
N GLN A 507 -2.68 28.75 6.32
CA GLN A 507 -2.28 30.06 6.83
C GLN A 507 -0.94 29.97 7.59
N ILE A 508 -0.76 28.93 8.42
CA ILE A 508 0.51 28.64 9.10
C ILE A 508 1.65 28.50 8.08
N LEU A 509 1.51 27.60 7.11
CA LEU A 509 2.59 27.26 6.16
C LEU A 509 2.89 28.35 5.13
N THR A 510 1.86 29.03 4.62
CA THR A 510 2.02 29.93 3.46
C THR A 510 1.95 31.42 3.81
N GLN A 511 1.45 31.76 5.00
CA GLN A 511 1.20 33.16 5.39
C GLN A 511 1.94 33.55 6.68
N GLY A 512 2.64 32.61 7.33
CA GLY A 512 3.40 32.87 8.55
C GLY A 512 2.49 33.19 9.74
N GLY A 513 1.42 32.41 9.86
CA GLY A 513 0.39 32.59 10.88
C GLY A 513 0.65 31.89 12.22
N ASP A 514 1.77 31.21 12.39
CA ASP A 514 2.18 30.56 13.65
C ASP A 514 3.54 31.15 14.06
N ALA A 515 3.51 32.31 14.72
CA ALA A 515 4.73 33.02 15.08
C ALA A 515 5.43 32.39 16.29
N ASN A 516 4.69 31.69 17.16
CA ASN A 516 5.20 31.06 18.37
C ASN A 516 5.70 29.61 18.12
N GLY A 517 5.34 29.01 16.99
CA GLY A 517 5.76 27.68 16.54
C GLY A 517 5.04 26.54 17.25
N ASP A 518 3.82 26.76 17.73
CA ASP A 518 3.04 25.78 18.50
C ASP A 518 2.13 24.89 17.63
N GLY A 519 2.07 25.14 16.32
CA GLY A 519 1.25 24.41 15.35
C GLY A 519 -0.22 24.85 15.32
N ILE A 520 -0.57 25.94 16.02
CA ILE A 520 -1.87 26.59 16.02
C ILE A 520 -1.74 27.94 15.31
N LEU A 521 -2.78 28.33 14.58
CA LEU A 521 -2.80 29.62 13.93
C LEU A 521 -2.96 30.72 15.00
N ASP A 522 -2.09 31.72 15.03
CA ASP A 522 -2.12 32.84 15.99
C ASP A 522 -3.45 33.62 15.98
N SER A 523 -4.21 33.57 14.87
CA SER A 523 -5.55 34.17 14.78
C SER A 523 -6.66 33.32 15.40
N CYS A 524 -6.35 32.09 15.85
CA CYS A 524 -7.25 31.28 16.66
C CYS A 524 -7.46 31.96 18.02
N PRO A 525 -8.71 32.15 18.45
CA PRO A 525 -8.94 32.57 19.83
C PRO A 525 -8.48 31.47 20.80
N GLY A 526 -7.52 31.79 21.67
CA GLY A 526 -7.09 30.92 22.77
C GLY A 526 -8.22 30.52 23.71
N GLN A 527 -7.98 29.53 24.59
CA GLN A 527 -8.98 29.12 25.60
C GLN A 527 -9.41 30.34 26.43
N PRO A 528 -10.71 30.52 26.72
CA PRO A 528 -11.15 31.65 27.54
C PRO A 528 -10.60 31.51 28.96
N PHE A 529 -10.03 32.59 29.48
CA PHE A 529 -9.51 32.68 30.85
C PHE A 529 -9.97 33.97 31.52
N LEU A 530 -9.75 34.05 32.83
CA LEU A 530 -9.96 35.26 33.61
C LEU A 530 -8.61 35.91 33.92
N ARG A 531 -8.31 37.06 33.30
CA ARG A 531 -7.03 37.75 33.52
C ARG A 531 -6.85 38.12 35.00
N GLY A 532 -5.71 37.70 35.56
CA GLY A 532 -5.36 37.81 36.98
C GLY A 532 -5.69 36.57 37.81
N ASP A 533 -6.43 35.58 37.33
CA ASP A 533 -6.64 34.33 38.08
C ASP A 533 -5.51 33.33 37.77
N GLY A 534 -4.32 33.65 38.29
CA GLY A 534 -3.11 32.87 38.02
C GLY A 534 -3.16 31.44 38.57
N ASN A 535 -4.02 31.16 39.55
CA ASN A 535 -4.17 29.83 40.13
C ASN A 535 -5.30 28.99 39.47
N GLY A 536 -6.15 29.64 38.68
CA GLY A 536 -7.18 29.01 37.85
C GLY A 536 -8.41 28.54 38.61
N ASP A 537 -8.70 29.07 39.81
CA ASP A 537 -9.84 28.65 40.63
C ASP A 537 -11.17 29.36 40.32
N GLY A 538 -11.15 30.28 39.35
CA GLY A 538 -12.28 31.06 38.87
C GLY A 538 -12.48 32.39 39.61
N ALA A 539 -11.55 32.81 40.46
CA ALA A 539 -11.63 34.06 41.20
C ALA A 539 -10.29 34.81 41.26
N VAL A 540 -10.29 36.08 40.85
CA VAL A 540 -9.14 36.98 41.06
C VAL A 540 -9.13 37.48 42.50
N ASP A 541 -8.27 36.91 43.35
CA ASP A 541 -8.11 37.29 44.76
C ASP A 541 -6.64 37.31 45.24
N ILE A 542 -6.41 37.37 46.55
CA ILE A 542 -5.04 37.50 47.11
C ILE A 542 -4.19 36.24 46.87
N SER A 543 -4.80 35.10 46.58
CA SER A 543 -4.10 33.84 46.36
C SER A 543 -3.34 33.82 45.03
N ASP A 544 -3.79 34.56 44.03
CA ASP A 544 -3.17 34.69 42.71
C ASP A 544 -1.81 35.40 42.71
N PRO A 545 -1.67 36.64 43.25
CA PRO A 545 -0.35 37.29 43.29
C PRO A 545 0.60 36.56 44.24
N VAL A 546 0.08 35.79 45.21
CA VAL A 546 0.89 34.91 46.06
C VAL A 546 1.44 33.73 45.27
N LEU A 547 0.64 33.12 44.39
CA LEU A 547 1.11 32.09 43.47
C LEU A 547 2.15 32.68 42.49
N SER A 548 1.86 33.81 41.85
CA SER A 548 2.78 34.48 40.91
C SER A 548 4.14 34.76 41.54
N LEU A 549 4.17 35.31 42.76
CA LEU A 549 5.42 35.52 43.51
C LEU A 549 6.10 34.21 43.92
N SER A 550 5.33 33.14 44.18
CA SER A 550 5.87 31.82 44.51
C SER A 550 6.52 31.15 43.30
N ILE A 551 5.95 31.31 42.10
CA ILE A 551 6.54 30.86 40.83
C ILE A 551 7.86 31.62 40.60
N LEU A 552 7.82 32.95 40.63
CA LEU A 552 8.97 33.81 40.31
C LEU A 552 10.15 33.67 41.30
N PHE A 553 9.89 33.49 42.60
CA PHE A 553 10.93 33.60 43.63
C PHE A 553 11.10 32.36 44.53
N SER A 554 10.16 31.43 44.50
CA SER A 554 10.13 30.29 45.43
C SER A 554 10.14 28.92 44.73
N GLY A 555 10.13 28.89 43.39
CA GLY A 555 10.21 27.67 42.60
C GLY A 555 8.93 26.83 42.66
N ALA A 556 7.76 27.47 42.79
CA ALA A 556 6.50 26.80 42.54
C ALA A 556 6.40 26.38 41.07
N ASP A 557 5.58 25.37 40.78
CA ASP A 557 5.33 24.93 39.41
C ASP A 557 4.68 26.07 38.59
N PRO A 558 4.99 26.22 37.29
CA PRO A 558 4.37 27.21 36.42
C PRO A 558 2.84 27.08 36.40
N ALA A 559 2.15 28.20 36.15
CA ALA A 559 0.70 28.20 35.97
C ALA A 559 0.32 27.41 34.70
N THR A 560 -0.85 26.79 34.69
CA THR A 560 -1.36 26.07 33.51
C THR A 560 -1.97 27.00 32.45
N CYS A 561 -2.16 28.27 32.82
CA CYS A 561 -2.55 29.35 31.93
C CYS A 561 -1.64 30.55 32.24
N GLU A 562 -0.65 30.79 31.39
CA GLU A 562 0.34 31.85 31.59
C GLU A 562 -0.28 33.23 31.32
N ASP A 563 -1.22 33.32 30.37
CA ASP A 563 -2.00 34.55 30.10
C ASP A 563 -2.78 35.04 31.32
N ALA A 564 -3.25 34.12 32.18
CA ALA A 564 -3.93 34.50 33.42
C ALA A 564 -2.97 35.11 34.46
N THR A 565 -1.67 34.78 34.38
CA THR A 565 -0.63 35.31 35.26
C THR A 565 0.00 36.61 34.77
N ASP A 566 -0.08 36.92 33.47
CA ASP A 566 0.22 38.23 32.91
C ASP A 566 -0.95 39.19 33.19
N ALA A 567 -0.97 39.70 34.42
CA ALA A 567 -2.04 40.54 34.91
C ALA A 567 -2.02 41.94 34.28
N ASN A 568 -0.86 42.39 33.80
CA ASN A 568 -0.68 43.74 33.26
C ASN A 568 -0.79 43.80 31.72
N ASP A 569 -0.85 42.65 31.05
CA ASP A 569 -1.00 42.47 29.60
C ASP A 569 0.17 43.10 28.81
N ASP A 570 1.40 42.89 29.28
CA ASP A 570 2.62 43.38 28.61
C ASP A 570 3.39 42.30 27.82
N GLY A 571 2.85 41.08 27.80
CA GLY A 571 3.36 39.93 27.07
C GLY A 571 4.54 39.28 27.78
N SER A 572 4.65 39.41 29.10
CA SER A 572 5.76 38.88 29.89
C SER A 572 5.37 38.65 31.35
N PHE A 573 5.44 37.40 31.80
CA PHE A 573 5.25 37.09 33.22
C PHE A 573 6.48 37.46 34.07
N ASP A 574 6.40 38.56 34.82
CA ASP A 574 7.45 39.04 35.72
C ASP A 574 6.93 39.68 37.03
N ILE A 575 7.80 40.38 37.78
CA ILE A 575 7.43 40.98 39.08
C ILE A 575 6.36 42.08 38.95
N SER A 576 6.18 42.65 37.77
CA SER A 576 5.21 43.70 37.51
C SER A 576 3.77 43.19 37.59
N ASP A 577 3.51 41.92 37.28
CA ASP A 577 2.19 41.30 37.32
C ASP A 577 1.58 41.21 38.71
N PRO A 578 2.23 40.57 39.71
CA PRO A 578 1.68 40.55 41.07
C PRO A 578 1.62 41.97 41.67
N ILE A 579 2.44 42.92 41.22
CA ILE A 579 2.32 44.33 41.63
C ILE A 579 1.07 44.96 41.04
N TYR A 580 0.80 44.74 39.75
CA TYR A 580 -0.38 45.22 39.05
C TYR A 580 -1.65 44.68 39.69
N GLU A 581 -1.68 43.38 39.91
CA GLU A 581 -2.79 42.65 40.52
C GLU A 581 -3.07 43.09 41.96
N LEU A 582 -2.05 43.21 42.83
CA LEU A 582 -2.22 43.75 44.18
C LEU A 582 -2.72 45.20 44.16
N GLY A 583 -2.31 45.98 43.15
CA GLY A 583 -2.81 47.32 42.87
C GLY A 583 -4.31 47.33 42.57
N TYR A 584 -4.75 46.43 41.68
CA TYR A 584 -6.15 46.21 41.33
C TYR A 584 -6.99 45.80 42.56
N LEU A 585 -6.53 44.81 43.33
CA LEU A 585 -7.26 44.26 44.48
C LEU A 585 -7.43 45.23 45.66
N PHE A 586 -6.38 46.00 46.01
CA PHE A 586 -6.35 46.72 47.29
C PHE A 586 -6.22 48.24 47.19
N SER A 587 -5.73 48.77 46.06
CA SER A 587 -5.36 50.19 45.97
C SER A 587 -6.25 50.98 45.01
N GLY A 588 -7.28 50.36 44.43
CA GLY A 588 -8.09 50.97 43.38
C GLY A 588 -7.26 51.27 42.13
N GLY A 589 -6.34 50.36 41.79
CA GLY A 589 -5.53 50.41 40.57
C GLY A 589 -6.37 50.37 39.29
N ALA A 590 -5.70 50.37 38.15
CA ALA A 590 -6.38 50.19 36.86
C ALA A 590 -7.17 48.86 36.86
N ALA A 591 -8.29 48.83 36.12
CA ALA A 591 -9.02 47.58 35.92
C ALA A 591 -8.12 46.57 35.20
N MET A 592 -8.34 45.27 35.44
CA MET A 592 -7.66 44.24 34.67
C MET A 592 -7.88 44.48 33.17
N PRO A 593 -6.81 44.43 32.36
CA PRO A 593 -6.93 44.47 30.91
C PRO A 593 -7.87 43.36 30.42
N PRO A 594 -8.50 43.54 29.25
CA PRO A 594 -9.24 42.47 28.58
C PRO A 594 -8.41 41.16 28.55
N PRO A 595 -9.00 39.96 28.73
CA PRO A 595 -10.43 39.67 28.87
C PRO A 595 -11.05 40.07 30.22
N GLY A 596 -10.25 40.51 31.19
CA GLY A 596 -10.72 40.93 32.52
C GLY A 596 -11.76 42.07 32.50
N PRO A 597 -12.69 42.11 33.47
CA PRO A 597 -12.86 41.23 34.62
C PRO A 597 -13.74 40.00 34.34
N GLY A 598 -13.98 39.67 33.08
CA GLY A 598 -14.76 38.50 32.68
C GLY A 598 -13.88 37.43 32.02
N CYS A 599 -14.48 36.29 31.73
CA CYS A 599 -13.84 35.28 30.90
C CYS A 599 -13.87 35.70 29.43
N GLY A 600 -12.76 35.44 28.74
CA GLY A 600 -12.63 35.64 27.30
C GLY A 600 -11.26 35.18 26.81
N PRO A 601 -11.07 35.05 25.50
CA PRO A 601 -9.74 34.80 24.94
C PRO A 601 -8.83 36.02 25.14
N ASP A 602 -7.51 35.82 25.07
CA ASP A 602 -6.57 36.94 25.02
C ASP A 602 -6.82 37.76 23.75
N PRO A 603 -7.11 39.07 23.85
CA PRO A 603 -7.26 39.91 22.67
C PRO A 603 -5.92 40.49 22.17
N THR A 604 -4.83 40.26 22.90
CA THR A 604 -3.47 40.60 22.53
C THR A 604 -2.69 39.35 22.14
N VAL A 605 -1.70 39.54 21.28
CA VAL A 605 -0.89 38.43 20.76
C VAL A 605 0.49 38.54 21.38
N ASP A 606 0.92 37.51 22.08
CA ASP A 606 2.26 37.38 22.64
C ASP A 606 2.69 35.89 22.72
N THR A 607 3.73 35.60 23.51
CA THR A 607 4.33 34.26 23.60
C THR A 607 3.83 33.42 24.77
N LEU A 608 2.96 33.99 25.61
CA LEU A 608 2.29 33.29 26.69
C LEU A 608 1.09 32.53 26.10
N ASP A 609 0.75 31.39 26.72
CA ASP A 609 -0.35 30.55 26.27
C ASP A 609 -1.25 30.15 27.45
N CYS A 610 -2.48 29.81 27.13
CA CYS A 610 -3.48 29.32 28.07
C CYS A 610 -3.90 27.88 27.74
N ILE A 611 -2.96 26.95 27.93
CA ILE A 611 -3.14 25.51 27.65
C ILE A 611 -4.35 24.93 28.40
N MET A 612 -4.56 25.33 29.67
CA MET A 612 -5.67 24.85 30.47
C MET A 612 -6.13 25.85 31.52
N TYR A 613 -7.41 26.24 31.44
CA TYR A 613 -8.08 27.07 32.43
C TYR A 613 -9.53 26.57 32.65
N LEU A 614 -9.88 26.20 33.88
CA LEU A 614 -11.17 25.61 34.23
C LEU A 614 -12.10 26.57 35.00
N GLY A 615 -11.65 27.80 35.26
CA GLY A 615 -12.38 28.81 36.02
C GLY A 615 -13.52 29.49 35.24
N CYS A 616 -13.59 29.29 33.91
CA CYS A 616 -14.62 29.89 33.07
C CYS A 616 -15.89 29.02 32.97
N PRO A 617 -17.10 29.62 32.97
CA PRO A 617 -18.38 28.89 32.93
C PRO A 617 -18.71 28.13 31.65
#